data_AF-A0A3N5VI25-F1
#
_entry.id   AF-A0A3N5VI25-F1
#
_cell.length_a   1.000
_cell.length_b   1.000
_cell.length_c   1.000
_cell.angle_alpha   90.00
_cell.angle_beta   90.00
_cell.angle_gamma   90.00
#
_symmetry.space_group_name_H-M   'P 1'
#
loop_
_entity.id
_entity.type
_entity.pdbx_description
1 polymer ?
#
loop_
_entity_poly.entity_id
_entity_poly.type
_entity_poly.pdbx_seq_one_letter_code
_entity_poly.pdbx_strand_id
1 'polypeptide(L)' 'MIRSDHLQQFPPLEVVEPEVSIYQGSETSYEISLVIPTRNEAGNIEPLLMRLHRALKGIDTEVVFVDD' A
#
# COMPACT_ATOMS: atom_id res chain seq x y z
N MET A 1 -30.33 27.30 -33.99
CA MET A 1 -29.32 28.33 -33.66
C MET A 1 -29.87 29.05 -32.45
N ILE A 2 -29.34 29.00 -31.23
CA ILE A 2 -27.97 28.90 -30.68
C ILE A 2 -28.07 28.04 -29.40
N ARG A 3 -27.47 26.83 -29.39
CA ARG A 3 -26.31 26.38 -28.59
C ARG A 3 -26.42 26.63 -27.08
N SER A 4 -26.56 25.51 -26.37
CA SER A 4 -26.56 25.36 -24.92
C SER A 4 -25.26 25.91 -24.31
N ASP A 5 -25.40 26.95 -23.50
CA ASP A 5 -24.34 27.41 -22.61
C ASP A 5 -24.35 26.64 -21.29
N HIS A 6 -23.14 26.49 -20.75
CA HIS A 6 -22.80 26.00 -19.41
C HIS A 6 -22.69 24.48 -19.20
N LEU A 7 -21.66 23.91 -19.80
CA LEU A 7 -20.76 23.03 -19.05
C LEU A 7 -19.37 23.67 -19.10
N GLN A 8 -18.91 24.19 -17.97
CA GLN A 8 -17.56 24.70 -17.81
C GLN A 8 -16.57 23.57 -18.09
N GLN A 9 -15.99 23.54 -19.30
CA GLN A 9 -14.82 22.73 -19.58
C GLN A 9 -13.63 23.40 -18.90
N PHE A 10 -13.11 22.77 -17.85
CA PHE A 10 -11.74 23.02 -17.42
C PHE A 10 -10.81 22.71 -18.61
N PRO A 11 -9.79 23.55 -18.88
CA PRO A 11 -8.81 23.22 -19.92
C PRO A 11 -8.15 21.88 -19.57
N PRO A 12 -7.72 21.08 -20.57
CA PRO A 12 -7.01 19.85 -20.29
C PRO A 12 -5.76 20.20 -19.49
N LEU A 13 -5.66 19.69 -18.27
CA LEU A 13 -4.40 19.70 -17.55
C LEU A 13 -3.50 18.72 -18.31
N GLU A 14 -2.48 19.21 -19.02
CA GLU A 14 -1.32 18.38 -19.32
C GLU A 14 -0.72 18.00 -17.97
N VAL A 15 -1.13 16.85 -17.46
CA VAL A 15 -0.56 16.25 -16.26
C VAL A 15 0.85 15.84 -16.67
N VAL A 16 1.82 16.73 -16.45
CA VAL A 16 3.22 16.33 -16.39
C VAL A 16 3.34 15.54 -15.08
N GLU A 17 3.02 14.26 -15.15
CA GLU A 17 3.28 13.35 -14.05
C GLU A 17 4.79 13.41 -13.78
N PRO A 18 5.23 13.78 -12.56
CA PRO A 18 6.65 13.74 -12.27
C PRO A 18 7.07 12.28 -12.43
N GLU A 19 8.07 12.05 -13.28
CA GLU A 19 8.71 10.75 -13.46
C GLU A 19 9.50 10.44 -12.18
N VAL A 20 8.78 10.08 -11.13
CA VAL A 20 9.38 9.64 -9.88
C VAL A 20 9.79 8.18 -10.12
N SER A 21 11.01 8.00 -10.61
CA SER A 21 11.70 6.70 -10.55
C SER A 21 12.10 6.42 -9.10
N ILE A 22 11.12 6.13 -8.26
CA ILE A 22 11.34 5.48 -6.97
C ILE A 22 11.01 4.01 -7.16
N TYR A 23 11.92 3.15 -6.72
CA TYR A 23 11.85 1.69 -6.78
C TYR A 23 12.25 1.05 -8.12
N GLN A 24 13.56 0.94 -8.34
CA GLN A 24 14.11 -0.35 -8.81
C GLN A 24 14.02 -1.36 -7.65
N GLY A 25 12.80 -1.65 -7.19
CA GLY A 25 12.57 -2.81 -6.35
C GLY A 25 12.54 -4.01 -7.26
N SER A 26 13.28 -5.07 -6.95
CA SER A 26 12.89 -6.39 -7.45
C SER A 26 11.41 -6.55 -7.13
N GLU A 27 10.54 -6.82 -8.10
CA GLU A 27 9.13 -7.14 -7.84
C GLU A 27 9.07 -8.40 -6.97
N THR A 28 9.16 -8.23 -5.66
CA THR A 28 8.85 -9.28 -4.70
C THR A 28 7.34 -9.27 -4.57
N SER A 29 6.67 -10.11 -5.35
CA SER A 29 5.24 -10.36 -5.20
C SER A 29 5.04 -11.22 -3.95
N TYR A 30 4.49 -10.63 -2.89
CA TYR A 30 3.98 -11.39 -1.76
C TYR A 30 2.57 -11.92 -2.08
N GLU A 31 2.27 -13.14 -1.66
CA GLU A 31 0.93 -13.73 -1.78
C GLU A 31 -0.03 -13.10 -0.76
N ILE A 32 0.47 -12.74 0.43
CA ILE A 32 -0.33 -12.14 1.50
C ILE A 32 0.47 -11.04 2.21
N SER A 33 -0.16 -9.87 2.34
CA SER A 33 0.32 -8.77 3.19
C SER A 33 -0.50 -8.72 4.48
N LEU A 34 0.13 -8.90 5.63
CA LEU A 34 -0.49 -8.75 6.94
C LEU A 34 -0.21 -7.36 7.49
N VAL A 35 -1.22 -6.50 7.51
CA VAL A 35 -1.12 -5.17 8.12
C VAL A 35 -1.66 -5.23 9.54
N ILE A 36 -0.82 -4.92 10.53
CA ILE A 36 -1.10 -5.12 11.95
C ILE A 36 -0.99 -3.76 12.66
N PRO A 37 -2.11 -3.13 13.04
CA PRO A 37 -2.06 -1.94 13.87
C PRO A 37 -1.57 -2.30 15.29
N THR A 38 -0.70 -1.48 15.86
CA THR A 38 -0.12 -1.67 17.19
C THR A 38 -0.22 -0.41 18.03
N ARG A 39 -0.34 -0.59 19.35
CA ARG A 39 -0.17 0.49 20.34
C ARG A 39 0.28 -0.09 21.68
N ASN A 40 1.52 0.19 22.09
CA ASN A 40 2.14 -0.37 23.32
C ASN A 40 2.21 -1.91 23.36
N GLU A 41 2.34 -2.58 22.22
CA GLU A 41 2.28 -4.04 22.10
C GLU A 41 3.66 -4.73 22.14
N ALA A 42 4.68 -4.09 22.70
CA ALA A 42 6.07 -4.57 22.68
C ALA A 42 6.22 -6.03 23.17
N GLY A 43 5.46 -6.42 24.20
CA GLY A 43 5.48 -7.78 24.74
C GLY A 43 4.86 -8.86 23.83
N ASN A 44 4.10 -8.46 22.81
CA ASN A 44 3.34 -9.36 21.94
C ASN A 44 3.93 -9.50 20.53
N ILE A 45 4.85 -8.62 20.12
CA ILE A 45 5.44 -8.65 18.77
C ILE A 45 6.17 -9.97 18.49
N GLU A 46 7.09 -10.38 19.37
CA GLU A 46 7.85 -11.62 19.18
C GLU A 46 6.95 -12.88 19.20
N PRO A 47 6.05 -13.06 20.19
CA PRO A 47 5.11 -14.18 20.18
C PRO A 47 4.24 -14.24 18.91
N LEU A 48 3.81 -13.08 18.40
CA LEU A 48 3.01 -12.98 17.19
C LEU A 48 3.82 -13.42 15.97
N LEU A 49 5.03 -12.88 15.77
CA LEU A 49 5.89 -13.25 14.65
C LEU A 49 6.24 -14.75 14.65
N MET A 50 6.52 -15.33 15.81
CA MET A 50 6.79 -16.77 15.92
C MET A 50 5.57 -17.63 15.56
N ARG A 51 4.36 -17.17 15.88
CA ARG A 51 3.12 -17.86 15.50
C ARG A 51 2.81 -17.71 14.01
N LEU A 52 2.99 -16.50 13.45
CA LEU A 52 2.80 -16.23 12.02
C LEU A 52 3.76 -17.05 11.17
N HIS A 53 5.05 -17.11 11.52
CA HIS A 53 6.04 -17.92 10.81
C HIS A 53 5.63 -19.40 10.70
N ARG A 54 5.03 -19.96 11.77
CA ARG A 54 4.55 -21.35 11.76
C ARG A 54 3.27 -21.51 10.96
N ALA A 55 2.34 -20.56 11.07
CA ALA A 55 1.03 -20.63 10.41
C ALA A 55 1.11 -20.41 8.90
N LEU A 56 2.03 -19.55 8.44
CA LEU A 56 2.19 -19.14 7.05
C LEU A 56 3.33 -19.86 6.34
N LYS A 57 3.78 -21.00 6.86
CA LYS A 57 4.90 -21.75 6.30
C LYS A 57 4.63 -22.10 4.83
N GLY A 58 5.48 -21.59 3.95
CA GLY A 58 5.40 -21.85 2.50
C GLY A 58 4.50 -20.87 1.73
N ILE A 59 4.01 -19.81 2.36
CA ILE A 59 3.33 -18.69 1.72
C ILE A 59 4.25 -17.48 1.76
N ASP A 60 4.55 -16.90 0.61
CA ASP A 60 5.36 -15.68 0.57
C ASP A 60 4.56 -14.52 1.17
N THR A 61 5.01 -14.07 2.33
CA THR A 61 4.25 -13.17 3.19
C THR A 61 5.08 -12.01 3.69
N GLU A 62 4.46 -10.83 3.73
CA GLU A 62 5.00 -9.67 4.44
C GLU A 62 4.14 -9.34 5.67
N VAL A 63 4.78 -8.81 6.71
CA VAL A 63 4.12 -8.34 7.93
C VAL A 63 4.48 -6.87 8.11
N VAL A 64 3.48 -6.01 8.06
CA VAL A 64 3.61 -4.55 8.17
C VAL A 64 2.96 -4.11 9.47
N PHE A 65 3.77 -3.68 10.43
CA PHE A 65 3.27 -3.08 11.67
C PHE A 65 3.00 -1.60 11.44
N VAL A 66 1.82 -1.13 11.87
CA VAL A 66 1.42 0.27 11.83
C VAL A 66 1.23 0.73 13.26
N ASP A 67 2.15 1.55 13.76
CA ASP A 67 2.07 2.07 15.14
C ASP A 67 1.22 3.35 15.17
N ASP A 68 0.41 3.50 16.23
CA ASP A 68 -0.34 4.73 16.56
C ASP A 68 0.54 5.79 17.24
#